data_AF-A0A960TJB8-F1
#
_entry.id   AF-A0A960TJB8-F1
#
_cell.length_a   1.000
_cell.length_b   1.000
_cell.length_c   1.000
_cell.angle_alpha   90.00
_cell.angle_beta   90.00
_cell.angle_gamma   90.00
#
_symmetry.space_group_name_H-M   'P 1'
#
loop_
_entity.id
_entity.type
_entity.pdbx_description
1 polymer ?
#
loop_
_entity_poly.entity_id
_entity_poly.type
_entity_poly.pdbx_seq_one_letter_code
_entity_poly.pdbx_strand_id
1 'polypeptide(L)'
;MKTKILFLVFLFITLPDLYSESKYRTYRGGWFEVDYPKQFTVQPSIPSSMDGKYDSVYFQSPDKKVKYYIYSPQWSGDATDIEQDLKLEDEIDTKTSTKNGFNYRWFTFRAKNKSYSRSYMETTNEENTTKLIVGIEYRTQKDYEKYKKDYLYFKKSIKQFAD
;
A
#
# COMPACT_ATOMS: atom_id res chain seq x y z
N MET A 1 34.04 60.90 -30.78
CA MET A 1 33.78 59.78 -29.84
C MET A 1 32.90 58.76 -30.55
N LYS A 2 33.38 57.53 -30.80
CA LYS A 2 32.62 56.46 -31.47
C LYS A 2 32.23 55.42 -30.42
N THR A 3 30.95 55.34 -30.09
CA THR A 3 30.40 54.43 -29.08
C THR A 3 30.35 53.00 -29.64
N LYS A 4 31.04 52.05 -29.00
CA LYS A 4 30.96 50.62 -29.31
C LYS A 4 29.70 50.04 -28.69
N ILE A 5 28.78 49.54 -29.53
CA ILE A 5 27.61 48.78 -29.08
C ILE A 5 28.06 47.33 -28.86
N LEU A 6 28.01 46.89 -27.61
CA LEU A 6 28.29 45.51 -27.19
C LEU A 6 26.99 44.71 -27.36
N PHE A 7 26.96 43.78 -28.32
CA PHE A 7 25.85 42.82 -28.45
C PHE A 7 25.99 41.74 -27.37
N LEU A 8 25.06 41.73 -26.41
CA LEU A 8 24.93 40.68 -25.41
C LEU A 8 23.99 39.60 -25.98
N VAL A 9 24.54 38.44 -26.35
CA VAL A 9 23.75 37.28 -26.80
C VAL A 9 23.22 36.57 -25.56
N PHE A 10 21.92 36.67 -25.31
CA PHE A 10 21.23 35.82 -24.33
C PHE A 10 21.02 34.44 -24.94
N LEU A 11 21.85 33.48 -24.53
CA LEU A 11 21.66 32.06 -24.80
C LEU A 11 20.51 31.56 -23.90
N PHE A 12 19.31 31.42 -24.45
CA PHE A 12 18.20 30.72 -23.79
C PHE A 12 18.52 29.22 -23.79
N ILE A 13 19.09 28.72 -22.69
CA ILE A 13 19.16 27.28 -22.43
C ILE A 13 17.76 26.86 -22.00
N THR A 14 16.98 26.32 -22.94
CA THR A 14 15.76 25.57 -22.60
C THR A 14 16.20 24.29 -21.92
N LEU A 15 16.18 24.26 -20.58
CA LEU A 15 16.24 23.01 -19.84
C LEU A 15 14.99 22.20 -20.22
N PRO A 16 15.11 21.01 -20.83
CA PRO A 16 13.96 20.15 -20.97
C PRO A 16 13.53 19.77 -19.55
N ASP A 17 12.31 20.16 -19.17
CA ASP A 17 11.64 19.58 -18.01
C ASP A 17 11.62 18.07 -18.24
N LEU A 18 12.49 17.36 -17.53
CA LEU A 18 12.44 15.91 -17.44
C LEU A 18 11.12 15.56 -16.75
N TYR A 19 10.06 15.39 -17.53
CA TYR A 19 8.80 14.82 -17.07
C TYR A 19 9.10 13.42 -16.53
N SER A 20 9.39 13.34 -15.23
CA SER A 20 9.53 12.08 -14.53
C SER A 20 8.14 11.49 -14.38
N GLU A 21 7.83 10.48 -15.20
CA GLU A 21 6.58 9.75 -15.10
C GLU A 21 6.47 9.17 -13.68
N SER A 22 5.36 9.44 -12.98
CA SER A 22 5.18 9.00 -11.58
C SER A 22 5.50 7.51 -11.44
N LYS A 23 6.30 7.12 -10.43
CA LYS A 23 6.62 5.71 -10.13
C LYS A 23 5.36 4.90 -9.74
N TYR A 24 4.28 5.58 -9.38
CA TYR A 24 3.08 4.97 -8.82
C TYR A 24 1.87 5.08 -9.77
N ARG A 25 0.95 4.12 -9.65
CA ARG A 25 -0.40 4.14 -10.24
C ARG A 25 -1.40 4.09 -9.10
N THR A 26 -2.56 4.69 -9.31
CA THR A 26 -3.68 4.62 -8.36
C THR A 26 -4.59 3.45 -8.72
N TYR A 27 -4.87 2.60 -7.74
CA TYR A 27 -5.93 1.60 -7.81
C TYR A 27 -7.19 2.15 -7.14
N ARG A 28 -8.35 1.92 -7.74
CA ARG A 28 -9.67 2.30 -7.21
C ARG A 28 -10.48 1.05 -6.88
N GLY A 29 -10.57 0.72 -5.60
CA GLY A 29 -11.42 -0.33 -5.06
C GLY A 29 -12.88 0.09 -4.99
N GLY A 30 -13.67 -0.64 -4.21
CA GLY A 30 -15.05 -0.26 -3.90
C GLY A 30 -15.05 1.03 -3.09
N TRP A 31 -14.58 0.94 -1.85
CA TRP A 31 -14.67 2.04 -0.87
C TRP A 31 -13.33 2.69 -0.55
N PHE A 32 -12.35 2.57 -1.46
CA PHE A 32 -11.04 3.17 -1.29
C PHE A 32 -10.31 3.46 -2.61
N GLU A 33 -9.29 4.32 -2.54
CA GLU A 33 -8.19 4.40 -3.49
C GLU A 33 -6.84 4.25 -2.79
N VAL A 34 -5.85 3.72 -3.51
CA VAL A 34 -4.48 3.56 -3.01
C VAL A 34 -3.48 3.63 -4.15
N ASP A 35 -2.34 4.27 -3.92
CA ASP A 35 -1.23 4.30 -4.87
C ASP A 35 -0.29 3.12 -4.65
N TYR A 36 0.14 2.48 -5.74
CA TYR A 36 1.05 1.33 -5.71
C TYR A 36 2.13 1.45 -6.81
N PRO A 37 3.31 0.81 -6.67
CA PRO A 37 4.35 0.88 -7.70
C PRO A 37 3.86 0.30 -9.04
N LYS A 38 4.07 1.02 -10.15
CA LYS A 38 3.55 0.66 -11.49
C LYS A 38 3.89 -0.75 -11.96
N GLN A 39 5.04 -1.26 -11.51
CA GLN A 39 5.58 -2.57 -11.86
C GLN A 39 4.97 -3.74 -11.06
N PHE A 40 4.12 -3.46 -10.07
CA PHE A 40 3.46 -4.49 -9.28
C PHE A 40 2.24 -5.01 -10.04
N THR A 41 2.02 -6.31 -9.95
CA THR A 41 0.82 -6.95 -10.49
C THR A 41 -0.31 -6.84 -9.46
N VAL A 42 -1.47 -6.36 -9.91
CA VAL A 42 -2.69 -6.27 -9.08
C VAL A 42 -3.41 -7.61 -9.09
N GLN A 43 -3.80 -8.09 -7.91
CA GLN A 43 -4.51 -9.33 -7.69
C GLN A 43 -5.74 -9.04 -6.83
N PRO A 44 -6.90 -8.74 -7.44
CA PRO A 44 -8.14 -8.56 -6.72
C PRO A 44 -8.53 -9.84 -5.96
N SER A 45 -9.16 -9.70 -4.79
CA SER A 45 -9.49 -10.84 -3.92
C SER A 45 -10.95 -10.83 -3.49
N ILE A 46 -11.33 -10.09 -2.44
CA ILE A 46 -12.71 -10.01 -1.95
C ILE A 46 -13.50 -9.01 -2.80
N PRO A 47 -14.58 -9.42 -3.48
CA PRO A 47 -15.46 -8.52 -4.24
C PRO A 47 -16.15 -7.50 -3.33
N SER A 48 -16.45 -6.33 -3.88
CA SER A 48 -17.22 -5.30 -3.19
C SER A 48 -18.72 -5.46 -3.45
N SER A 49 -19.53 -4.78 -2.64
CA SER A 49 -20.94 -4.52 -2.96
C SER A 49 -21.11 -3.64 -4.21
N MET A 50 -20.08 -2.86 -4.59
CA MET A 50 -20.05 -2.13 -5.85
C MET A 50 -19.68 -3.05 -7.02
N ASP A 51 -20.48 -3.01 -8.08
CA ASP A 51 -20.27 -3.85 -9.26
C ASP A 51 -18.90 -3.60 -9.91
N GLY A 52 -18.22 -4.70 -10.25
CA GLY A 52 -16.88 -4.68 -10.83
C GLY A 52 -15.76 -4.16 -9.92
N LYS A 53 -16.01 -4.00 -8.61
CA LYS A 53 -15.03 -3.51 -7.63
C LYS A 53 -14.71 -4.55 -6.55
N TYR A 54 -13.66 -4.26 -5.79
CA TYR A 54 -13.13 -5.15 -4.76
C TYR A 54 -12.88 -4.38 -3.47
N ASP A 55 -13.18 -5.05 -2.35
CA ASP A 55 -12.92 -4.56 -1.01
C ASP A 55 -11.54 -5.00 -0.52
N SER A 56 -10.98 -6.11 -1.03
CA SER A 56 -9.56 -6.47 -0.82
C SER A 56 -8.78 -6.72 -2.10
N VAL A 57 -7.49 -6.39 -2.05
CA VAL A 57 -6.56 -6.48 -3.18
C VAL A 57 -5.13 -6.73 -2.71
N TYR A 58 -4.41 -7.60 -3.42
CA TYR A 58 -2.97 -7.75 -3.29
C TYR A 58 -2.22 -7.05 -4.42
N PHE A 59 -1.04 -6.53 -4.11
CA PHE A 59 -0.12 -5.93 -5.07
C PHE A 59 1.21 -6.69 -5.00
N GLN A 60 1.49 -7.53 -6.00
CA GLN A 60 2.66 -8.41 -6.01
C GLN A 60 3.85 -7.76 -6.71
N SER A 61 5.00 -7.74 -6.03
CA SER A 61 6.28 -7.32 -6.62
C SER A 61 6.67 -8.17 -7.84
N PRO A 62 7.39 -7.61 -8.83
CA PRO A 62 7.77 -8.35 -10.05
C PRO A 62 8.64 -9.59 -9.79
N ASP A 63 9.41 -9.59 -8.70
CA ASP A 63 10.23 -10.73 -8.27
C ASP A 63 9.49 -11.75 -7.40
N LYS A 64 8.19 -11.54 -7.14
CA LYS A 64 7.31 -12.41 -6.34
C LYS A 64 7.77 -12.62 -4.89
N LYS A 65 8.54 -11.68 -4.35
CA LYS A 65 9.09 -11.75 -2.99
C LYS A 65 8.32 -10.92 -1.97
N VAL A 66 7.53 -9.96 -2.43
CA VAL A 66 6.73 -9.08 -1.57
C VAL A 66 5.32 -8.88 -2.14
N LYS A 67 4.31 -8.95 -1.28
CA LYS A 67 2.95 -8.49 -1.60
C LYS A 67 2.54 -7.39 -0.63
N TYR A 68 1.94 -6.32 -1.14
CA TYR A 68 1.15 -5.43 -0.29
C TYR A 68 -0.31 -5.87 -0.31
N TYR A 69 -1.03 -5.55 0.75
CA TYR A 69 -2.42 -5.91 0.92
C TYR A 69 -3.20 -4.71 1.45
N ILE A 70 -4.44 -4.59 0.99
CA ILE A 70 -5.45 -3.71 1.57
C ILE A 70 -6.78 -4.44 1.62
N TYR A 71 -7.53 -4.22 2.70
CA TYR A 71 -8.96 -4.50 2.81
C TYR A 71 -9.66 -3.28 3.40
N SER A 72 -10.62 -2.74 2.67
CA SER A 72 -11.41 -1.60 3.11
C SER A 72 -12.81 -1.68 2.48
N PRO A 73 -13.71 -2.46 3.08
CA PRO A 73 -15.12 -2.49 2.68
C PRO A 73 -15.83 -1.19 3.10
N GLN A 74 -17.10 -1.06 2.71
CA GLN A 74 -17.94 0.08 3.10
C GLN A 74 -18.02 0.25 4.62
N TRP A 75 -18.18 -0.87 5.33
CA TRP A 75 -18.45 -0.93 6.76
C TRP A 75 -17.40 -1.81 7.46
N SER A 76 -17.83 -2.57 8.47
CA SER A 76 -17.07 -3.68 8.98
C SER A 76 -17.24 -4.90 8.07
N GLY A 77 -16.52 -5.97 8.38
CA GLY A 77 -16.55 -7.22 7.62
C GLY A 77 -15.33 -8.07 7.91
N ASP A 78 -15.33 -9.29 7.40
CA ASP A 78 -14.27 -10.25 7.62
C ASP A 78 -13.33 -10.33 6.42
N ALA A 79 -12.04 -10.15 6.69
CA ALA A 79 -10.97 -10.27 5.71
C ALA A 79 -10.53 -11.74 5.61
N THR A 80 -11.42 -12.58 5.07
CA THR A 80 -11.25 -14.05 5.05
C THR A 80 -10.03 -14.50 4.24
N ASP A 81 -9.54 -13.67 3.34
CA ASP A 81 -8.37 -13.95 2.49
C ASP A 81 -7.02 -13.80 3.22
N ILE A 82 -7.00 -13.26 4.44
CA ILE A 82 -5.79 -13.14 5.28
C ILE A 82 -5.89 -13.92 6.60
N GLU A 83 -6.87 -14.80 6.76
CA GLU A 83 -6.94 -15.69 7.93
C GLU A 83 -5.64 -16.47 8.13
N GLN A 84 -5.30 -16.77 9.38
CA GLN A 84 -4.12 -17.57 9.69
C GLN A 84 -4.32 -19.01 9.22
N ASP A 85 -3.35 -19.56 8.48
CA ASP A 85 -3.30 -20.99 8.25
C ASP A 85 -2.60 -21.66 9.45
N LEU A 86 -3.40 -22.17 10.39
CA LEU A 86 -2.90 -22.82 11.62
C LEU A 86 -1.99 -24.04 11.35
N LYS A 87 -2.07 -24.66 10.17
CA LYS A 87 -1.19 -25.76 9.79
C LYS A 87 0.18 -25.23 9.38
N LEU A 88 0.22 -24.12 8.65
CA LEU A 88 1.43 -23.60 8.01
C LEU A 88 2.13 -22.48 8.78
N GLU A 89 1.44 -21.80 9.68
CA GLU A 89 1.90 -20.54 10.27
C GLU A 89 1.78 -20.49 11.78
N ASP A 90 2.67 -19.72 12.39
CA ASP A 90 2.58 -19.27 13.77
C ASP A 90 2.30 -17.77 13.82
N GLU A 91 1.47 -17.34 14.77
CA GLU A 91 1.38 -15.92 15.16
C GLU A 91 2.57 -15.61 16.06
N ILE A 92 3.42 -14.68 15.63
CA ILE A 92 4.70 -14.39 16.30
C ILE A 92 4.74 -13.04 16.99
N ASP A 93 3.77 -12.17 16.70
CA ASP A 93 3.66 -10.86 17.30
C ASP A 93 2.22 -10.36 17.15
N THR A 94 1.65 -9.85 18.24
CA THR A 94 0.36 -9.16 18.25
C THR A 94 0.40 -8.03 19.25
N LYS A 95 -0.12 -6.88 18.83
CA LYS A 95 -0.19 -5.66 19.63
C LYS A 95 -1.50 -4.93 19.35
N THR A 96 -2.12 -4.40 20.40
CA THR A 96 -3.30 -3.54 20.28
C THR A 96 -3.03 -2.14 20.86
N SER A 97 -3.78 -1.15 20.38
CA SER A 97 -3.77 0.21 20.92
C SER A 97 -5.08 0.92 20.58
N THR A 98 -5.55 1.79 21.47
CA THR A 98 -6.67 2.69 21.21
C THR A 98 -6.16 4.13 21.28
N LYS A 99 -6.44 4.93 20.25
CA LYS A 99 -6.00 6.33 20.17
C LYS A 99 -6.93 7.15 19.27
N ASN A 100 -7.36 8.31 19.76
CA ASN A 100 -8.13 9.30 19.00
C ASN A 100 -9.41 8.74 18.36
N GLY A 101 -10.19 7.90 19.06
CA GLY A 101 -11.42 7.34 18.48
C GLY A 101 -11.21 6.12 17.58
N PHE A 102 -9.99 5.57 17.52
CA PHE A 102 -9.65 4.41 16.70
C PHE A 102 -9.01 3.31 17.53
N ASN A 103 -9.37 2.07 17.21
CA ASN A 103 -8.70 0.87 17.67
C ASN A 103 -7.74 0.37 16.60
N TYR A 104 -6.56 -0.03 17.02
CA TYR A 104 -5.50 -0.55 16.17
C TYR A 104 -5.11 -1.95 16.64
N ARG A 105 -4.95 -2.88 15.71
CA ARG A 105 -4.35 -4.20 15.95
C ARG A 105 -3.24 -4.44 14.93
N TRP A 106 -2.02 -4.63 15.40
CA TRP A 106 -0.91 -5.12 14.60
C TRP A 106 -0.73 -6.60 14.90
N PHE A 107 -0.59 -7.41 13.86
CA PHE A 107 -0.36 -8.84 14.02
C PHE A 107 0.53 -9.35 12.89
N THR A 108 1.38 -10.32 13.20
CA THR A 108 2.31 -10.94 12.24
C THR A 108 2.21 -12.45 12.30
N PHE A 109 1.99 -13.04 11.13
CA PHE A 109 2.12 -14.48 10.92
C PHE A 109 3.46 -14.78 10.27
N ARG A 110 4.08 -15.88 10.68
CA ARG A 110 5.30 -16.42 10.06
C ARG A 110 5.08 -17.87 9.70
N ALA A 111 5.46 -18.24 8.49
CA ALA A 111 5.44 -19.63 8.08
C ALA A 111 6.36 -20.46 8.99
N LYS A 112 5.91 -21.64 9.44
CA LYS A 112 6.67 -22.56 10.30
C LYS A 112 7.99 -23.00 9.66
N ASN A 113 8.01 -23.13 8.34
CA ASN A 113 9.22 -23.40 7.55
C ASN A 113 10.08 -22.14 7.29
N LYS A 114 9.70 -20.99 7.84
CA LYS A 114 10.36 -19.68 7.72
C LYS A 114 10.44 -19.13 6.29
N SER A 115 9.61 -19.62 5.37
CA SER A 115 9.63 -19.20 3.96
C SER A 115 9.07 -17.80 3.70
N TYR A 116 8.24 -17.27 4.60
CA TYR A 116 7.73 -15.91 4.56
C TYR A 116 7.26 -15.43 5.93
N SER A 117 7.02 -14.12 6.02
CA SER A 117 6.26 -13.48 7.10
C SER A 117 5.27 -12.49 6.49
N ARG A 118 4.10 -12.34 7.10
CA ARG A 118 3.08 -11.37 6.70
C ARG A 118 2.57 -10.61 7.91
N SER A 119 2.66 -9.29 7.84
CA SER A 119 2.34 -8.37 8.93
C SER A 119 1.24 -7.43 8.50
N TYR A 120 0.27 -7.23 9.37
CA TYR A 120 -0.91 -6.42 9.13
C TYR A 120 -1.09 -5.35 10.19
N MET A 121 -1.76 -4.28 9.81
CA MET A 121 -2.34 -3.29 10.70
C MET A 121 -3.82 -3.21 10.37
N GLU A 122 -4.65 -3.63 11.32
CA GLU A 122 -6.08 -3.41 11.32
C GLU A 122 -6.36 -2.10 12.08
N THR A 123 -7.29 -1.31 11.54
CA THR A 123 -7.80 -0.09 12.15
C THR A 123 -9.32 -0.12 12.06
N THR A 124 -9.97 0.07 13.20
CA THR A 124 -11.42 0.22 13.31
C THR A 124 -11.73 1.49 14.10
N ASN A 125 -12.95 2.01 13.96
CA ASN A 125 -13.47 2.99 14.92
C ASN A 125 -13.83 2.31 16.25
N GLU A 126 -14.18 3.10 17.27
CA GLU A 126 -14.53 2.59 18.61
C GLU A 126 -15.66 1.55 18.60
N GLU A 127 -16.65 1.74 17.73
CA GLU A 127 -17.82 0.86 17.59
C GLU A 127 -17.58 -0.35 16.67
N ASN A 128 -16.39 -0.45 16.06
CA ASN A 128 -16.02 -1.47 15.07
C ASN A 128 -16.96 -1.54 13.84
N THR A 129 -17.60 -0.44 13.49
CA THR A 129 -18.50 -0.31 12.32
C THR A 129 -17.76 0.03 11.04
N THR A 130 -16.49 0.45 11.11
CA THR A 130 -15.60 0.59 9.96
C THR A 130 -14.34 -0.24 10.14
N LYS A 131 -13.77 -0.73 9.03
CA LYS A 131 -12.53 -1.51 9.05
C LYS A 131 -11.61 -1.14 7.88
N LEU A 132 -10.34 -0.92 8.21
CA LEU A 132 -9.23 -0.86 7.27
C LEU A 132 -8.17 -1.85 7.72
N ILE A 133 -7.75 -2.75 6.84
CA ILE A 133 -6.56 -3.57 7.04
C ILE A 133 -5.56 -3.23 5.96
N VAL A 134 -4.32 -3.01 6.35
CA VAL A 134 -3.19 -2.83 5.43
C VAL A 134 -2.04 -3.74 5.84
N GLY A 135 -1.44 -4.41 4.87
CA GLY A 135 -0.44 -5.43 5.15
C GLY A 135 0.70 -5.53 4.15
N ILE A 136 1.73 -6.25 4.57
CA ILE A 136 2.87 -6.63 3.76
C ILE A 136 3.27 -8.08 4.06
N GLU A 137 3.35 -8.89 3.01
CA GLU A 137 3.99 -10.21 3.01
C GLU A 137 5.37 -10.10 2.38
N TYR A 138 6.37 -10.76 2.96
CA TYR A 138 7.73 -10.78 2.46
C TYR A 138 8.44 -12.09 2.77
N ARG A 139 9.35 -12.52 1.88
CA ARG A 139 10.12 -13.77 2.06
C ARG A 139 11.25 -13.64 3.08
N THR A 140 11.98 -12.52 3.05
CA THR A 140 13.13 -12.27 3.93
C THR A 140 13.16 -10.83 4.39
N GLN A 141 13.89 -10.52 5.46
CA GLN A 141 14.09 -9.14 5.92
C GLN A 141 14.72 -8.25 4.84
N LYS A 142 15.62 -8.81 4.02
CA LYS A 142 16.21 -8.09 2.89
C LYS A 142 15.16 -7.70 1.85
N ASP A 143 14.21 -8.59 1.57
CA ASP A 143 13.11 -8.30 0.64
C ASP A 143 12.15 -7.25 1.22
N TYR A 144 11.85 -7.31 2.53
CA TYR A 144 11.11 -6.26 3.22
C TYR A 144 11.80 -4.89 3.07
N GLU A 145 13.08 -4.79 3.45
CA GLU A 145 13.81 -3.52 3.40
C GLU A 145 13.93 -2.98 1.97
N LYS A 146 14.11 -3.85 0.96
CA LYS A 146 14.11 -3.46 -0.46
C LYS A 146 12.83 -2.72 -0.87
N TYR A 147 11.68 -3.16 -0.36
CA TYR A 147 10.36 -2.65 -0.74
C TYR A 147 9.72 -1.74 0.31
N LYS A 148 10.39 -1.49 1.44
CA LYS A 148 9.84 -0.75 2.58
C LYS A 148 9.47 0.69 2.26
N LYS A 149 10.30 1.41 1.51
CA LYS A 149 10.02 2.80 1.13
C LYS A 149 8.72 2.91 0.32
N ASP A 150 8.53 1.99 -0.63
CA ASP A 150 7.33 1.93 -1.46
C ASP A 150 6.11 1.48 -0.66
N TYR A 151 6.28 0.57 0.31
CA TYR A 151 5.21 0.15 1.22
C TYR A 151 4.73 1.31 2.11
N LEU A 152 5.65 2.11 2.66
CA LEU A 152 5.27 3.28 3.46
C LEU A 152 4.51 4.33 2.64
N TYR A 153 4.89 4.51 1.36
CA TYR A 153 4.13 5.36 0.44
C TYR A 153 2.73 4.78 0.18
N PHE A 154 2.64 3.48 -0.14
CA PHE A 154 1.39 2.75 -0.33
C PHE A 154 0.44 2.96 0.86
N LYS A 155 0.91 2.69 2.09
CA LYS A 155 0.12 2.92 3.32
C LYS A 155 -0.37 4.36 3.47
N LYS A 156 0.49 5.35 3.17
CA LYS A 156 0.16 6.77 3.33
C LYS A 156 -0.83 7.27 2.27
N SER A 157 -0.86 6.63 1.11
CA SER A 157 -1.70 7.04 -0.02
C SER A 157 -3.16 6.59 0.09
N ILE A 158 -3.48 5.72 1.04
CA ILE A 158 -4.82 5.16 1.21
C ILE A 158 -5.80 6.30 1.50
N LYS A 159 -6.88 6.35 0.74
CA LYS A 159 -8.05 7.18 1.03
C LYS A 159 -9.28 6.30 1.01
N GLN A 160 -10.01 6.29 2.12
CA GLN A 160 -11.32 5.64 2.20
C GLN A 160 -12.39 6.61 1.71
N PHE A 161 -13.40 6.05 1.06
CA PHE A 161 -14.62 6.78 0.72
C PHE A 161 -15.64 6.57 1.85
N ALA A 162 -16.49 7.55 2.04
CA ALA A 162 -17.65 7.47 2.91
C ALA A 162 -18.90 7.72 2.06
N ASP A 163 -20.03 7.24 2.54
CA ASP A 163 -21.36 7.62 2.03
C ASP A 163 -21.80 9.00 2.54
#